data_AF-A0A2V2ZAM9-F1
#
_entry.id   AF-A0A2V2ZAM9-F1
#
_cell.length_a   1.000
_cell.length_b   1.000
_cell.length_c   1.000
_cell.angle_alpha   90.00
_cell.angle_beta   90.00
_cell.angle_gamma   90.00
#
_symmetry.space_group_name_H-M   'P 1'
#
loop_
_entity.id
_entity.type
_entity.pdbx_description
1 polymer ?
#
loop_
_entity_poly.entity_id
_entity_poly.type
_entity_poly.pdbx_seq_one_letter_code
_entity_poly.pdbx_strand_id
1 'polypeptide(L)'
;MVIDPDGNDISYSGEAAQQAFKAYVATMSTSTETSGGNIFTGFGSNPFDDHFNQFGQFLYTDNKRTNNIVIDFQNPITGKLNTAPWLSVELKDYIFNKDNAFVLANIANHYAEEAGINLLSLKGNSMSVGIADYHFDAGKMVGKIFRFNGGEYNPDALMQANKGSKTVSLMVGNGKAHPYYNDKNNMISALSHEGGKISHLTVNPDDINISKLDLAKEHIKIYEYQMASPLFKKTTPEFQKLMKKNYNDDKWYYNTYRAK
;
A
#
# COMPACT_ATOMS: atom_id res chain seq x y z
N MET A 1 -30.61 10.88 20.75
CA MET A 1 -29.45 11.71 20.37
C MET A 1 -28.91 11.11 19.07
N VAL A 2 -29.58 11.36 17.95
CA VAL A 2 -29.31 12.41 16.95
C VAL A 2 -27.87 12.34 16.44
N ILE A 3 -27.76 11.80 15.22
CA ILE A 3 -26.58 11.85 14.36
C ILE A 3 -26.37 13.32 13.96
N ASP A 4 -25.13 13.82 14.08
CA ASP A 4 -24.68 15.00 13.36
C ASP A 4 -24.21 14.57 11.94
N PRO A 5 -24.88 15.03 10.87
CA PRO A 5 -24.60 14.70 9.47
C PRO A 5 -23.74 15.73 8.71
N ASP A 6 -23.22 16.79 9.36
CA ASP A 6 -22.88 18.02 8.66
C ASP A 6 -21.40 18.24 8.33
N GLY A 7 -20.73 17.25 7.73
CA GLY A 7 -19.59 17.51 6.84
C GLY A 7 -18.63 18.63 7.28
N ASN A 8 -18.17 18.61 8.53
CA ASN A 8 -17.22 19.63 8.99
C ASN A 8 -15.93 19.45 8.20
N ASP A 9 -15.68 20.43 7.36
CA ASP A 9 -14.45 20.63 6.61
C ASP A 9 -13.29 20.47 7.60
N ILE A 10 -12.59 19.33 7.53
CA ILE A 10 -11.33 19.18 8.25
C ILE A 10 -10.34 20.01 7.45
N SER A 11 -10.33 21.33 7.73
CA SER A 11 -9.19 22.14 7.40
C SER A 11 -8.02 21.51 8.15
N TYR A 12 -7.16 20.80 7.43
CA TYR A 12 -5.93 20.29 8.01
C TYR A 12 -5.01 21.48 8.27
N SER A 13 -5.19 22.13 9.41
CA SER A 13 -4.31 23.19 9.89
C SER A 13 -3.23 22.55 10.75
N GLY A 14 -2.06 22.37 10.15
CA GLY A 14 -0.87 21.85 10.81
C GLY A 14 0.30 21.75 9.82
N GLU A 15 1.53 21.95 10.29
CA GLU A 15 2.74 21.90 9.47
C GLU A 15 2.83 20.61 8.64
N ALA A 16 2.43 19.47 9.22
CA ALA A 16 2.43 18.18 8.54
C ALA A 16 1.46 18.12 7.33
N ALA A 17 0.31 18.78 7.43
CA ALA A 17 -0.65 18.83 6.34
C ALA A 17 -0.26 19.83 5.25
N GLN A 18 0.35 20.95 5.64
CA GLN A 18 0.96 21.87 4.69
C GLN A 18 2.16 21.24 3.98
N GLN A 19 2.93 20.37 4.65
CA GLN A 19 4.01 19.60 4.03
C GLN A 19 3.48 18.50 3.11
N ALA A 20 2.43 17.78 3.48
CA ALA A 20 1.78 16.80 2.60
C ALA A 20 1.20 17.46 1.34
N PHE A 21 0.56 18.63 1.48
CA PHE A 21 0.07 19.41 0.35
C PHE A 21 1.20 20.02 -0.50
N LYS A 22 2.27 20.54 0.13
CA LYS A 22 3.46 21.01 -0.59
C LYS A 22 4.18 19.87 -1.33
N ALA A 23 4.25 18.68 -0.74
CA ALA A 23 4.83 17.50 -1.38
C ALA A 23 3.99 17.07 -2.59
N TYR A 24 2.67 17.07 -2.47
CA TYR A 24 1.73 16.81 -3.57
C TYR A 24 1.86 17.84 -4.72
N VAL A 25 1.99 19.13 -4.40
CA VAL A 25 2.23 20.18 -5.41
C VAL A 25 3.62 20.05 -6.04
N ALA A 26 4.65 19.70 -5.26
CA ALA A 26 6.02 19.53 -5.76
C ALA A 26 6.14 18.35 -6.74
N THR A 27 5.38 17.26 -6.54
CA THR A 27 5.34 16.14 -7.49
C THR A 27 4.66 16.50 -8.82
N MET A 28 3.90 17.59 -8.89
CA MET A 28 3.33 18.08 -10.15
C MET A 28 4.31 18.91 -10.99
N SER A 29 5.51 19.26 -10.49
CA SER A 29 6.35 20.28 -11.13
C SER A 29 7.77 19.87 -11.55
N THR A 30 8.21 18.61 -11.46
CA THR A 30 9.51 18.21 -12.03
C THR A 30 9.51 16.78 -12.58
N SER A 31 8.94 16.60 -13.77
CA SER A 31 9.34 15.54 -14.69
C SER A 31 10.15 16.17 -15.84
N THR A 32 11.41 16.49 -15.59
CA THR A 32 12.38 16.62 -16.68
C THR A 32 13.12 15.31 -16.78
N GLU A 33 12.75 14.56 -17.81
CA GLU A 33 13.43 13.36 -18.28
C GLU A 33 14.94 13.60 -18.38
N THR A 34 15.71 12.64 -17.87
CA THR A 34 17.01 12.32 -18.47
C THR A 34 17.00 10.84 -18.81
N SER A 35 16.63 10.58 -20.06
CA SER A 35 16.93 9.38 -20.82
C SER A 35 18.43 9.07 -20.80
N GLY A 36 18.80 7.90 -20.29
CA GLY A 36 20.14 7.32 -20.46
C GLY A 36 20.01 5.81 -20.56
N GLY A 37 19.85 5.30 -21.78
CA GLY A 37 19.60 3.89 -22.05
C GLY A 37 20.77 2.96 -21.69
N ASN A 38 20.48 1.71 -21.35
CA ASN A 38 20.65 0.57 -22.27
C ASN A 38 20.28 -0.78 -21.63
N ILE A 39 19.46 -1.53 -22.38
CA ILE A 39 19.58 -2.95 -22.77
C ILE A 39 20.19 -3.92 -21.74
N PHE A 40 19.36 -4.79 -21.13
CA PHE A 40 19.73 -6.19 -20.89
C PHE A 40 18.50 -7.11 -20.96
N THR A 41 18.48 -7.92 -22.01
CA THR A 41 17.65 -9.10 -22.22
C THR A 41 18.14 -10.27 -21.36
N GLY A 42 17.23 -11.02 -20.73
CA GLY A 42 17.50 -12.40 -20.31
C GLY A 42 17.32 -12.70 -18.82
N PHE A 43 16.32 -13.54 -18.54
CA PHE A 43 16.18 -14.46 -17.40
C PHE A 43 16.74 -14.05 -16.01
N GLY A 44 15.82 -13.80 -15.07
CA GLY A 44 16.03 -14.12 -13.66
C GLY A 44 16.83 -13.14 -12.79
N SER A 45 17.01 -11.89 -13.21
CA SER A 45 17.61 -10.88 -12.34
C SER A 45 16.53 -10.09 -11.60
N ASN A 46 16.55 -10.15 -10.27
CA ASN A 46 15.71 -9.31 -9.41
C ASN A 46 15.82 -7.83 -9.86
N PRO A 47 14.71 -7.09 -9.94
CA PRO A 47 14.77 -5.69 -10.31
C PRO A 47 15.52 -4.87 -9.25
N PHE A 48 15.87 -3.66 -9.65
CA PHE A 48 16.64 -2.72 -8.85
C PHE A 48 15.86 -2.17 -7.65
N ASP A 49 16.55 -1.77 -6.58
CA ASP A 49 15.90 -1.20 -5.39
C ASP A 49 15.42 0.23 -5.68
N ASP A 50 14.25 0.59 -5.15
CA ASP A 50 13.72 1.95 -5.25
C ASP A 50 13.97 2.71 -3.95
N HIS A 51 14.54 3.90 -4.08
CA HIS A 51 14.92 4.75 -2.98
C HIS A 51 13.94 5.91 -2.82
N PHE A 52 13.49 6.13 -1.59
CA PHE A 52 12.60 7.21 -1.18
C PHE A 52 13.25 8.00 -0.06
N ASN A 53 12.93 9.29 0.09
CA ASN A 53 13.37 10.02 1.28
C ASN A 53 12.47 9.73 2.50
N GLN A 54 12.87 10.25 3.66
CA GLN A 54 12.10 10.22 4.92
C GLN A 54 10.70 10.86 4.87
N PHE A 55 10.29 11.45 3.74
CA PHE A 55 8.94 11.95 3.48
C PHE A 55 8.15 11.08 2.51
N GLY A 56 8.71 9.95 2.07
CA GLY A 56 8.12 9.01 1.10
C GLY A 56 8.16 9.52 -0.34
N GLN A 57 9.02 10.49 -0.66
CA GLN A 57 9.20 10.98 -2.03
C GLN A 57 10.25 10.13 -2.74
N PHE A 58 9.93 9.66 -3.96
CA PHE A 58 10.86 8.90 -4.78
C PHE A 58 12.10 9.73 -5.13
N LEU A 59 13.25 9.06 -5.16
CA LEU A 59 14.55 9.68 -5.42
C LEU A 59 15.19 9.10 -6.69
N TYR A 60 15.45 7.80 -6.67
CA TYR A 60 16.08 7.07 -7.75
C TYR A 60 15.87 5.57 -7.57
N THR A 61 16.19 4.82 -8.62
CA THR A 61 16.33 3.37 -8.58
C THR A 61 17.82 3.04 -8.67
N ASP A 62 18.32 2.17 -7.78
CA ASP A 62 19.75 1.87 -7.68
C ASP A 62 20.18 0.72 -8.62
N ASN A 63 21.36 0.14 -8.42
CA ASN A 63 21.83 -1.02 -9.19
C ASN A 63 21.81 -2.34 -8.40
N LYS A 64 21.34 -2.33 -7.15
CA LYS A 64 21.21 -3.54 -6.32
C LYS A 64 19.99 -4.32 -6.77
N ARG A 65 20.21 -5.59 -7.07
CA ARG A 65 19.18 -6.49 -7.57
C ARG A 65 18.50 -7.20 -6.41
N THR A 66 17.89 -6.44 -5.49
CA THR A 66 17.13 -7.00 -4.37
C THR A 66 15.66 -6.63 -4.39
N ASN A 67 15.28 -5.69 -5.25
CA ASN A 67 13.92 -5.27 -5.49
C ASN A 67 13.25 -4.61 -4.28
N ASN A 68 14.08 -4.16 -3.35
CA ASN A 68 13.68 -3.62 -2.07
C ASN A 68 13.23 -2.17 -2.22
N ILE A 69 12.38 -1.74 -1.29
CA ILE A 69 12.05 -0.35 -1.05
C ILE A 69 12.90 0.14 0.10
N VAL A 70 13.65 1.22 -0.13
CA VAL A 70 14.59 1.80 0.82
C VAL A 70 14.20 3.23 1.15
N ILE A 71 14.26 3.58 2.43
CA ILE A 71 14.03 4.94 2.93
C ILE A 71 15.37 5.54 3.34
N ASP A 72 15.78 6.58 2.62
CA ASP A 72 16.97 7.37 2.83
C ASP A 72 16.68 8.60 3.69
N PHE A 73 17.57 8.87 4.64
CA PHE A 73 17.47 10.01 5.54
C PHE A 73 18.36 11.16 5.07
N GLN A 74 17.84 12.37 5.15
CA GLN A 74 18.65 13.56 4.94
C GLN A 74 19.65 13.71 6.09
N ASN A 75 20.84 14.23 5.77
CA ASN A 75 21.79 14.58 6.80
C ASN A 75 21.23 15.74 7.64
N PRO A 76 21.10 15.59 8.96
CA PRO A 76 20.47 16.61 9.81
C PRO A 76 21.29 17.90 9.93
N ILE A 77 22.58 17.85 9.59
CA ILE A 77 23.51 19.00 9.66
C ILE A 77 23.49 19.80 8.35
N THR A 78 23.44 19.11 7.21
CA THR A 78 23.59 19.76 5.90
C THR A 78 22.28 19.90 5.11
N GLY A 79 21.21 19.22 5.54
CA GLY A 79 19.93 19.15 4.82
C GLY A 79 20.01 18.44 3.46
N LYS A 80 21.20 17.99 3.05
CA LYS A 80 21.39 17.25 1.80
C LYS A 80 20.92 15.82 1.97
N LEU A 81 20.27 15.30 0.93
CA LEU A 81 20.00 13.88 0.85
C LEU A 81 21.34 13.14 0.84
N ASN A 82 21.56 12.30 1.85
CA ASN A 82 22.82 11.62 2.02
C ASN A 82 22.63 10.16 1.62
N THR A 83 23.20 9.76 0.50
CA THR A 83 23.13 8.40 -0.05
C THR A 83 24.04 7.41 0.70
N ALA A 84 24.51 7.79 1.90
CA ALA A 84 25.38 6.96 2.70
C ALA A 84 24.59 5.76 3.26
N PRO A 85 25.04 4.50 3.06
CA PRO A 85 24.26 3.30 3.41
C PRO A 85 23.82 3.18 4.88
N TRP A 86 24.51 3.85 5.81
CA TRP A 86 24.14 3.88 7.24
C TRP A 86 23.03 4.88 7.58
N LEU A 87 22.59 5.68 6.61
CA LEU A 87 21.45 6.59 6.69
C LEU A 87 20.31 6.11 5.77
N SER A 88 20.21 4.80 5.59
CA SER A 88 19.15 4.15 4.82
C SER A 88 18.57 3.01 5.64
N VAL A 89 17.27 2.75 5.48
CA VAL A 89 16.61 1.59 6.08
C VAL A 89 15.66 0.97 5.07
N GLU A 90 15.61 -0.34 5.01
CA GLU A 90 14.58 -1.03 4.22
C GLU A 90 13.19 -0.74 4.80
N LEU A 91 12.15 -0.68 3.94
CA LEU A 91 10.79 -0.35 4.35
C LEU A 91 10.28 -1.25 5.49
N LYS A 92 10.58 -2.55 5.45
CA LYS A 92 10.22 -3.51 6.51
C LYS A 92 10.85 -3.17 7.86
N ASP A 93 11.98 -2.46 7.86
CA ASP A 93 12.76 -2.13 9.04
C ASP A 93 12.48 -0.71 9.55
N TYR A 94 11.83 0.13 8.76
CA TYR A 94 11.36 1.45 9.18
C TYR A 94 10.31 1.37 10.29
N ILE A 95 10.40 2.26 11.28
CA ILE A 95 9.44 2.34 12.39
C ILE A 95 8.38 3.38 12.08
N PHE A 96 7.16 2.91 11.89
CA PHE A 96 5.99 3.74 11.64
C PHE A 96 5.25 4.08 12.94
N ASN A 97 4.68 5.27 12.99
CA ASN A 97 3.78 5.75 14.03
C ASN A 97 2.81 6.78 13.42
N LYS A 98 1.92 7.33 14.24
CA LYS A 98 0.91 8.30 13.78
C LYS A 98 1.50 9.54 13.09
N ASP A 99 2.72 9.93 13.45
CA ASP A 99 3.35 11.17 13.00
C ASP A 99 4.09 11.00 11.67
N ASN A 100 4.46 9.76 11.28
CA ASN A 100 5.16 9.47 10.02
C ASN A 100 4.42 8.47 9.10
N ALA A 101 3.15 8.14 9.41
CA ALA A 101 2.30 7.27 8.60
C ALA A 101 2.22 7.69 7.12
N PHE A 102 2.28 9.01 6.88
CA PHE A 102 2.25 9.59 5.54
C PHE A 102 3.40 9.12 4.64
N VAL A 103 4.53 8.70 5.21
CA VAL A 103 5.68 8.17 4.46
C VAL A 103 5.28 6.91 3.72
N LEU A 104 4.61 5.96 4.39
CA LEU A 104 4.14 4.72 3.76
C LEU A 104 3.06 5.00 2.70
N ALA A 105 2.15 5.94 2.98
CA ALA A 105 1.14 6.34 2.02
C ALA A 105 1.76 6.95 0.76
N ASN A 106 2.76 7.82 0.90
CA ASN A 106 3.44 8.47 -0.24
C ASN A 106 4.23 7.46 -1.08
N ILE A 107 4.90 6.50 -0.44
CA ILE A 107 5.54 5.37 -1.15
C ILE A 107 4.50 4.57 -1.93
N ALA A 108 3.35 4.25 -1.33
CA ALA A 108 2.29 3.53 -2.01
C ALA A 108 1.63 4.35 -3.15
N ASN A 109 1.53 5.68 -2.98
CA ASN A 109 1.04 6.60 -4.02
C ASN A 109 1.95 6.58 -5.25
N HIS A 110 3.27 6.51 -5.07
CA HIS A 110 4.22 6.40 -6.18
C HIS A 110 3.92 5.18 -7.07
N TYR A 111 3.51 4.06 -6.46
CA TYR A 111 3.17 2.83 -7.17
C TYR A 111 1.71 2.75 -7.65
N ALA A 112 0.89 3.77 -7.40
CA ALA A 112 -0.55 3.73 -7.68
C ALA A 112 -0.84 3.56 -9.17
N GLU A 113 -0.14 4.30 -10.04
CA GLU A 113 -0.34 4.22 -11.49
C GLU A 113 -0.02 2.82 -12.03
N GLU A 114 1.11 2.24 -11.62
CA GLU A 114 1.50 0.87 -12.02
C GLU A 114 0.53 -0.19 -11.49
N ALA A 115 -0.04 0.03 -10.30
CA ALA A 115 -1.08 -0.81 -9.72
C ALA A 115 -2.45 -0.65 -10.43
N GLY A 116 -2.60 0.37 -11.30
CA GLY A 116 -3.83 0.70 -12.00
C GLY A 116 -4.85 1.42 -11.13
N ILE A 117 -4.39 2.17 -10.14
CA ILE A 117 -5.22 2.91 -9.17
C ILE A 117 -5.26 4.39 -9.58
N ASN A 118 -6.47 4.93 -9.70
CA ASN A 118 -6.66 6.37 -9.81
C ASN A 118 -6.70 6.99 -8.40
N LEU A 119 -5.64 7.68 -8.00
CA LEU A 119 -5.60 8.33 -6.68
C LEU A 119 -6.75 9.31 -6.46
N LEU A 120 -7.22 10.00 -7.50
CA LEU A 120 -8.35 10.95 -7.40
C LEU A 120 -9.68 10.29 -7.07
N SER A 121 -9.80 8.96 -7.20
CA SER A 121 -11.00 8.23 -6.79
C SER A 121 -10.95 7.79 -5.32
N LEU A 122 -9.80 7.96 -4.66
CA LEU A 122 -9.62 7.63 -3.26
C LEU A 122 -9.89 8.84 -2.37
N LYS A 123 -10.29 8.57 -1.13
CA LYS A 123 -10.40 9.58 -0.07
C LYS A 123 -9.10 10.36 0.06
N GLY A 124 -9.19 11.68 0.06
CA GLY A 124 -8.03 12.56 0.20
C GLY A 124 -7.03 12.47 -0.95
N ASN A 125 -7.44 11.92 -2.11
CA ASN A 125 -6.60 11.74 -3.30
C ASN A 125 -5.30 10.94 -3.03
N SER A 126 -5.34 10.00 -2.10
CA SER A 126 -4.15 9.32 -1.58
C SER A 126 -4.48 7.95 -1.01
N MET A 127 -3.50 7.07 -0.94
CA MET A 127 -3.57 5.86 -0.11
C MET A 127 -3.77 6.22 1.37
N SER A 128 -4.17 5.22 2.14
CA SER A 128 -4.41 5.36 3.58
C SER A 128 -3.60 4.34 4.37
N VAL A 129 -3.39 4.59 5.67
CA VAL A 129 -2.62 3.70 6.54
C VAL A 129 -3.38 3.48 7.84
N GLY A 130 -3.61 2.22 8.19
CA GLY A 130 -4.07 1.81 9.50
C GLY A 130 -2.87 1.39 10.35
N ILE A 131 -2.72 2.03 11.51
CA ILE A 131 -1.66 1.70 12.47
C ILE A 131 -2.32 1.15 13.72
N ALA A 132 -1.86 0.00 14.21
CA ALA A 132 -2.26 -0.53 15.49
C ALA A 132 -1.06 -0.82 16.38
N ASP A 133 -1.11 -0.30 17.60
CA ASP A 133 -0.24 -0.71 18.70
C ASP A 133 -1.06 -1.63 19.61
N TYR A 134 -0.79 -2.94 19.54
CA TYR A 134 -1.65 -3.96 20.12
C TYR A 134 -0.90 -5.16 20.67
N HIS A 135 -1.57 -5.85 21.59
CA HIS A 135 -1.25 -7.20 22.05
C HIS A 135 -2.52 -8.05 22.02
N PHE A 136 -2.38 -9.35 22.26
CA PHE A 136 -3.52 -10.25 22.41
C PHE A 136 -3.72 -10.60 23.88
N ASP A 137 -4.93 -10.39 24.39
CA ASP A 137 -5.38 -10.84 25.71
C ASP A 137 -6.59 -11.75 25.54
N ALA A 138 -6.51 -12.98 26.08
CA ALA A 138 -7.52 -14.03 25.92
C ALA A 138 -8.00 -14.23 24.46
N GLY A 139 -7.09 -14.12 23.48
CA GLY A 139 -7.39 -14.25 22.04
C GLY A 139 -8.05 -13.03 21.41
N LYS A 140 -8.21 -11.92 22.14
CA LYS A 140 -8.74 -10.66 21.63
C LYS A 140 -7.62 -9.65 21.46
N MET A 141 -7.64 -8.93 20.33
CA MET A 141 -6.74 -7.82 20.10
C MET A 141 -7.11 -6.66 21.02
N VAL A 142 -6.16 -6.21 21.84
CA VAL A 142 -6.30 -5.06 22.74
C VAL A 142 -5.20 -4.06 22.40
N GLY A 143 -5.58 -2.82 22.12
CA GLY A 143 -4.62 -1.81 21.66
C GLY A 143 -5.26 -0.50 21.24
N LYS A 144 -4.42 0.37 20.67
CA LYS A 144 -4.85 1.65 20.06
C LYS A 144 -4.70 1.56 18.55
N ILE A 145 -5.69 2.09 17.84
CA ILE A 145 -5.66 2.21 16.38
C ILE A 145 -5.57 3.70 16.02
N PHE A 146 -4.61 4.03 15.18
CA PHE A 146 -4.46 5.33 14.55
C PHE A 146 -4.73 5.20 13.06
N ARG A 147 -5.31 6.26 12.48
CA ARG A 147 -5.75 6.27 11.08
C ARG A 147 -5.13 7.45 10.37
N PHE A 148 -4.31 7.17 9.36
CA PHE A 148 -3.88 8.19 8.40
C PHE A 148 -4.78 8.12 7.17
N ASN A 149 -5.30 9.28 6.75
CA ASN A 149 -6.22 9.42 5.62
C ASN A 149 -7.45 8.47 5.70
N GLY A 150 -7.96 8.24 6.91
CA GLY A 150 -9.10 7.35 7.14
C GLY A 150 -8.80 5.85 7.04
N GLY A 151 -7.52 5.45 7.03
CA GLY A 151 -7.12 4.05 6.91
C GLY A 151 -7.69 3.15 8.00
N GLU A 152 -8.00 1.92 7.63
CA GLU A 152 -8.49 0.87 8.50
C GLU A 152 -7.37 -0.09 8.87
N TYR A 153 -7.46 -0.72 10.04
CA TYR A 153 -6.52 -1.75 10.46
C TYR A 153 -7.23 -3.08 10.64
N ASN A 154 -6.70 -4.12 9.99
CA ASN A 154 -7.14 -5.49 10.12
C ASN A 154 -5.91 -6.40 10.28
N PRO A 155 -5.74 -7.07 11.44
CA PRO A 155 -4.55 -7.89 11.70
C PRO A 155 -4.45 -9.12 10.79
N ASP A 156 -5.55 -9.54 10.16
CA ASP A 156 -5.60 -10.71 9.29
C ASP A 156 -5.38 -10.37 7.80
N ALA A 157 -5.29 -9.07 7.47
CA ALA A 157 -5.17 -8.59 6.10
C ALA A 157 -3.76 -8.07 5.79
N LEU A 158 -3.31 -8.33 4.57
CA LEU A 158 -2.09 -7.68 4.07
C LEU A 158 -2.37 -6.21 3.77
N MET A 159 -3.43 -5.89 3.04
CA MET A 159 -3.97 -4.55 2.81
C MET A 159 -5.49 -4.64 2.85
N GLN A 160 -6.19 -3.51 2.91
CA GLN A 160 -7.64 -3.50 2.88
C GLN A 160 -8.21 -2.31 2.14
N ALA A 161 -8.99 -2.59 1.11
CA ALA A 161 -9.86 -1.62 0.48
C ALA A 161 -11.24 -1.53 1.17
N ASN A 162 -11.80 -0.34 1.21
CA ASN A 162 -13.19 -0.10 1.62
C ASN A 162 -13.91 0.69 0.53
N LYS A 163 -14.95 0.08 -0.06
CA LYS A 163 -15.75 0.66 -1.16
C LYS A 163 -16.50 1.92 -0.75
N GLY A 164 -17.00 1.98 0.48
CA GLY A 164 -17.82 3.08 0.98
C GLY A 164 -17.00 4.31 1.31
N SER A 165 -15.89 4.13 2.04
CA SER A 165 -14.97 5.23 2.37
C SER A 165 -13.98 5.56 1.25
N LYS A 166 -13.93 4.75 0.18
CA LYS A 166 -12.99 4.88 -0.93
C LYS A 166 -11.53 4.92 -0.45
N THR A 167 -11.16 3.99 0.40
CA THR A 167 -9.80 3.89 0.95
C THR A 167 -9.14 2.60 0.51
N VAL A 168 -7.83 2.65 0.26
CA VAL A 168 -6.93 1.48 0.22
C VAL A 168 -5.96 1.65 1.39
N SER A 169 -6.01 0.72 2.34
CA SER A 169 -5.31 0.82 3.62
C SER A 169 -4.12 -0.11 3.67
N LEU A 170 -2.93 0.45 3.89
CA LEU A 170 -1.75 -0.31 4.27
C LEU A 170 -1.72 -0.53 5.78
N MET A 171 -1.25 -1.70 6.21
CA MET A 171 -1.28 -2.16 7.59
C MET A 171 0.08 -1.97 8.25
N VAL A 172 0.06 -1.34 9.43
CA VAL A 172 1.21 -1.23 10.32
C VAL A 172 0.83 -1.79 11.69
N GLY A 173 1.43 -2.89 12.08
CA GLY A 173 1.25 -3.51 13.40
C GLY A 173 2.48 -3.30 14.26
N ASN A 174 2.31 -2.75 15.47
CA ASN A 174 3.38 -2.52 16.44
C ASN A 174 4.58 -1.80 15.83
N GLY A 175 4.28 -0.73 15.09
CA GLY A 175 5.24 0.13 14.41
C GLY A 175 5.91 -0.45 13.16
N LYS A 176 5.52 -1.65 12.70
CA LYS A 176 6.11 -2.30 11.53
C LYS A 176 5.09 -2.52 10.41
N ALA A 177 5.50 -2.17 9.19
CA ALA A 177 4.83 -2.60 7.97
C ALA A 177 5.02 -4.11 7.74
N HIS A 178 4.11 -4.74 7.01
CA HIS A 178 4.26 -6.15 6.66
C HIS A 178 5.51 -6.36 5.77
N PRO A 179 6.37 -7.37 6.03
CA PRO A 179 7.62 -7.56 5.27
C PRO A 179 7.44 -7.73 3.75
N TYR A 180 6.28 -8.24 3.31
CA TYR A 180 5.97 -8.32 1.88
C TYR A 180 5.91 -6.97 1.17
N TYR A 181 5.63 -5.88 1.87
CA TYR A 181 5.67 -4.54 1.27
C TYR A 181 7.07 -4.14 0.83
N ASN A 182 8.12 -4.75 1.38
CA ASN A 182 9.49 -4.38 1.08
C ASN A 182 9.88 -4.67 -0.36
N ASP A 183 9.27 -5.67 -1.00
CA ASP A 183 9.47 -5.92 -2.42
C ASP A 183 8.47 -5.08 -3.22
N LYS A 184 8.96 -4.30 -4.19
CA LYS A 184 8.09 -3.39 -4.95
C LYS A 184 7.04 -4.12 -5.79
N ASN A 185 7.36 -5.27 -6.37
CA ASN A 185 6.37 -6.01 -7.15
C ASN A 185 5.27 -6.58 -6.25
N ASN A 186 5.62 -7.04 -5.05
CA ASN A 186 4.65 -7.46 -4.03
C ASN A 186 3.75 -6.28 -3.64
N MET A 187 4.34 -5.11 -3.38
CA MET A 187 3.61 -3.87 -3.06
C MET A 187 2.61 -3.52 -4.17
N ILE A 188 3.08 -3.38 -5.42
CA ILE A 188 2.24 -3.03 -6.58
C ILE A 188 1.15 -4.09 -6.80
N SER A 189 1.48 -5.38 -6.66
CA SER A 189 0.51 -6.47 -6.84
C SER A 189 -0.58 -6.46 -5.77
N ALA A 190 -0.23 -6.19 -4.51
CA ALA A 190 -1.18 -6.04 -3.43
C ALA A 190 -2.06 -4.79 -3.62
N LEU A 191 -1.46 -3.64 -3.96
CA LEU A 191 -2.22 -2.43 -4.28
C LEU A 191 -3.23 -2.68 -5.41
N SER A 192 -2.81 -3.35 -6.48
CA SER A 192 -3.69 -3.69 -7.61
C SER A 192 -4.85 -4.59 -7.20
N HIS A 193 -4.63 -5.52 -6.27
CA HIS A 193 -5.69 -6.35 -5.68
C HIS A 193 -6.74 -5.52 -4.95
N GLU A 194 -6.31 -4.51 -4.20
CA GLU A 194 -7.20 -3.67 -3.39
C GLU A 194 -7.96 -2.62 -4.20
N GLY A 195 -7.26 -1.88 -5.07
CA GLY A 195 -7.82 -0.70 -5.74
C GLY A 195 -7.65 -0.64 -7.25
N GLY A 196 -7.00 -1.63 -7.86
CA GLY A 196 -6.71 -1.65 -9.29
C GLY A 196 -7.93 -1.92 -10.18
N LYS A 197 -7.67 -2.27 -11.44
CA LYS A 197 -8.71 -2.43 -12.47
C LYS A 197 -9.79 -3.46 -12.12
N ILE A 198 -9.42 -4.63 -11.60
CA ILE A 198 -10.34 -5.65 -11.10
C ILE A 198 -9.93 -5.92 -9.64
N SER A 199 -10.63 -5.26 -8.72
CA SER A 199 -10.22 -5.13 -7.32
C SER A 199 -11.43 -5.02 -6.39
N HIS A 200 -11.18 -4.93 -5.08
CA HIS A 200 -12.23 -4.65 -4.11
C HIS A 200 -12.93 -3.31 -4.34
N LEU A 201 -12.29 -2.33 -4.99
CA LEU A 201 -12.94 -1.05 -5.27
C LEU A 201 -13.76 -1.04 -6.57
N THR A 202 -13.55 -1.97 -7.49
CA THR A 202 -14.14 -1.94 -8.84
C THR A 202 -15.11 -3.08 -9.13
N VAL A 203 -15.01 -4.21 -8.43
CA VAL A 203 -16.00 -5.28 -8.56
C VAL A 203 -17.26 -4.89 -7.81
N ASN A 204 -18.43 -5.00 -8.47
CA ASN A 204 -19.75 -4.62 -7.97
C ASN A 204 -19.72 -3.32 -7.14
N PRO A 205 -19.47 -2.17 -7.78
CA PRO A 205 -19.21 -0.91 -7.10
C PRO A 205 -20.43 -0.35 -6.34
N ASP A 206 -21.62 -0.82 -6.70
CA ASP A 206 -22.89 -0.37 -6.13
C ASP A 206 -23.28 -1.11 -4.84
N ASP A 207 -22.63 -2.24 -4.55
CA ASP A 207 -22.91 -3.04 -3.36
C ASP A 207 -21.81 -2.88 -2.30
N ILE A 208 -22.15 -2.12 -1.25
CA ILE A 208 -21.32 -1.91 -0.07
C ILE A 208 -21.55 -2.98 1.03
N ASN A 209 -22.64 -3.75 0.94
CA ASN A 209 -23.08 -4.70 1.96
C ASN A 209 -23.18 -6.10 1.36
N ILE A 210 -22.02 -6.67 1.06
CA ILE A 210 -21.93 -7.97 0.40
C ILE A 210 -21.94 -9.13 1.41
N SER A 211 -22.65 -10.20 1.09
CA SER A 211 -22.63 -11.43 1.89
C SER A 211 -21.25 -12.07 1.87
N LYS A 212 -20.90 -12.89 2.88
CA LYS A 212 -19.62 -13.61 2.89
C LYS A 212 -19.45 -14.54 1.68
N LEU A 213 -20.55 -15.10 1.16
CA LEU A 213 -20.52 -15.97 -0.01
C LEU A 213 -20.25 -15.19 -1.29
N ASP A 214 -20.91 -14.04 -1.46
CA ASP A 214 -20.70 -13.18 -2.63
C ASP A 214 -19.33 -12.50 -2.57
N LEU A 215 -18.84 -12.15 -1.38
CA LEU A 215 -17.48 -11.64 -1.19
C LEU A 215 -16.44 -12.66 -1.63
N ALA A 216 -16.59 -13.94 -1.24
CA ALA A 216 -15.71 -15.01 -1.71
C ALA A 216 -15.74 -15.13 -3.24
N LYS A 217 -16.92 -14.98 -3.87
CA LYS A 217 -17.06 -14.96 -5.33
C LYS A 217 -16.33 -13.78 -5.98
N GLU A 218 -16.40 -12.59 -5.39
CA GLU A 218 -15.64 -11.42 -5.84
C GLU A 218 -14.13 -11.63 -5.69
N HIS A 219 -13.68 -12.09 -4.52
CA HIS A 219 -12.28 -12.36 -4.21
C HIS A 219 -11.66 -13.35 -5.20
N ILE A 220 -12.36 -14.44 -5.54
CA ILE A 220 -11.91 -15.41 -6.55
C ILE A 220 -11.59 -14.69 -7.88
N LYS A 221 -12.49 -13.80 -8.35
CA LYS A 221 -12.28 -13.03 -9.58
C LYS A 221 -11.08 -12.09 -9.48
N ILE A 222 -10.91 -11.43 -8.34
CA ILE A 222 -9.79 -10.51 -8.10
C ILE A 222 -8.46 -11.28 -8.08
N TYR A 223 -8.40 -12.40 -7.35
CA TYR A 223 -7.21 -13.26 -7.32
C TYR A 223 -6.88 -13.86 -8.68
N GLU A 224 -7.87 -14.30 -9.46
CA GLU A 224 -7.65 -14.77 -10.83
C GLU A 224 -7.02 -13.69 -11.71
N TYR A 225 -7.52 -12.46 -11.61
CA TYR A 225 -6.95 -11.32 -12.32
C TYR A 225 -5.53 -11.01 -11.86
N GLN A 226 -5.29 -10.94 -10.55
CA GLN A 226 -3.97 -10.70 -9.96
C GLN A 226 -2.97 -11.76 -10.42
N MET A 227 -3.32 -13.05 -10.32
CA MET A 227 -2.43 -14.16 -10.67
C MET A 227 -2.17 -14.28 -12.18
N ALA A 228 -3.09 -13.81 -13.02
CA ALA A 228 -2.90 -13.74 -14.46
C ALA A 228 -1.96 -12.60 -14.90
N SER A 229 -1.76 -11.59 -14.05
CA SER A 229 -0.93 -10.43 -14.36
C SER A 229 0.55 -10.81 -14.60
N PRO A 230 1.22 -10.25 -15.63
CA PRO A 230 2.67 -10.38 -15.80
C PRO A 230 3.46 -9.91 -14.57
N LEU A 231 2.95 -8.94 -13.83
CA LEU A 231 3.56 -8.44 -12.59
C LEU A 231 3.64 -9.52 -11.51
N PHE A 232 2.60 -10.35 -11.36
CA PHE A 232 2.57 -11.41 -10.35
C PHE A 232 3.65 -12.47 -10.56
N LYS A 233 4.13 -12.65 -11.80
CA LYS A 233 5.27 -13.53 -12.08
C LYS A 233 6.60 -12.98 -11.55
N LYS A 234 6.65 -11.68 -11.26
CA LYS A 234 7.83 -10.97 -10.73
C LYS A 234 7.79 -10.77 -9.20
N THR A 235 6.69 -11.11 -8.54
CA THR A 235 6.58 -11.07 -7.07
C THR A 235 7.37 -12.20 -6.44
N THR A 236 7.68 -12.11 -5.15
CA THR A 236 8.44 -13.15 -4.45
C THR A 236 7.67 -14.48 -4.38
N PRO A 237 8.36 -15.64 -4.34
CA PRO A 237 7.71 -16.94 -4.21
C PRO A 237 6.79 -17.06 -3.00
N GLU A 238 7.16 -16.45 -1.87
CA GLU A 238 6.39 -16.45 -0.62
C GLU A 238 5.08 -15.68 -0.79
N PHE A 239 5.14 -14.52 -1.44
CA PHE A 239 3.95 -13.73 -1.78
C PHE A 239 3.03 -14.51 -2.73
N GLN A 240 3.59 -15.14 -3.77
CA GLN A 240 2.81 -15.95 -4.69
C GLN A 240 2.12 -17.12 -3.97
N LYS A 241 2.80 -17.76 -3.02
CA LYS A 241 2.24 -18.84 -2.20
C LYS A 241 1.10 -18.34 -1.33
N LEU A 242 1.23 -17.16 -0.73
CA LEU A 242 0.15 -16.55 0.06
C LEU A 242 -1.08 -16.26 -0.81
N MET A 243 -0.92 -15.58 -1.95
CA MET A 243 -2.06 -15.25 -2.82
C MET A 243 -2.78 -16.51 -3.33
N LYS A 244 -2.01 -17.56 -3.72
CA LYS A 244 -2.58 -18.85 -4.13
C LYS A 244 -3.32 -19.55 -2.99
N LYS A 245 -2.82 -19.47 -1.76
CA LYS A 245 -3.50 -20.01 -0.58
C LYS A 245 -4.84 -19.32 -0.38
N ASN A 246 -4.85 -17.99 -0.33
CA ASN A 246 -6.07 -17.21 -0.11
C ASN A 246 -7.11 -17.47 -1.21
N TYR A 247 -6.67 -17.51 -2.48
CA TYR A 247 -7.53 -17.92 -3.61
C TYR A 247 -8.18 -19.28 -3.39
N ASN A 248 -7.41 -20.28 -2.96
CA ASN A 248 -7.94 -21.63 -2.74
C ASN A 248 -8.90 -21.68 -1.55
N ASP A 249 -8.64 -20.91 -0.49
CA ASP A 249 -9.52 -20.82 0.68
C ASP A 249 -10.88 -20.21 0.28
N ASP A 250 -10.89 -19.11 -0.49
CA ASP A 250 -12.13 -18.49 -1.00
C ASP A 250 -12.87 -19.40 -1.98
N LYS A 251 -12.13 -20.08 -2.87
CA LYS A 251 -12.70 -21.05 -3.82
C LYS A 251 -13.33 -22.24 -3.11
N TRP A 252 -12.67 -22.77 -2.08
CA TRP A 252 -13.22 -23.84 -1.25
C TRP A 252 -14.49 -23.38 -0.53
N TYR A 253 -14.47 -22.19 0.08
CA TYR A 253 -15.62 -21.62 0.77
C TYR A 253 -16.80 -21.46 -0.18
N TYR A 254 -16.61 -20.81 -1.33
CA TYR A 254 -17.67 -20.60 -2.31
C TYR A 254 -18.28 -21.91 -2.81
N ASN A 255 -17.46 -22.91 -3.14
CA ASN A 255 -17.95 -24.20 -3.62
C ASN A 255 -18.68 -25.02 -2.55
N THR A 256 -18.33 -24.83 -1.27
CA THR A 256 -18.95 -25.53 -0.15
C THR A 256 -20.34 -24.97 0.17
N TYR A 257 -20.50 -23.65 0.10
CA TYR A 257 -21.71 -22.96 0.58
C TYR A 257 -22.63 -22.43 -0.52
N ARG A 258 -22.22 -22.46 -1.80
CA ARG A 258 -23.13 -22.11 -2.90
C ARG A 258 -24.31 -23.09 -2.98
N ALA A 259 -25.49 -22.57 -3.33
CA ALA A 259 -26.63 -23.41 -3.68
C ALA A 259 -26.26 -24.33 -4.87
N LYS A 260 -26.75 -25.57 -4.83
CA LYS A 260 -26.53 -26.57 -5.88
C LYS A 260 -27.53 -26.40 -7.01
#